data_AF-A0A368F6H3-F1
#
_entry.id   AF-A0A368F6H3-F1
#
_cell.length_a   1.000
_cell.length_b   1.000
_cell.length_c   1.000
_cell.angle_alpha   90.00
_cell.angle_beta   90.00
_cell.angle_gamma   90.00
#
_symmetry.space_group_name_H-M   'P 1'
#
loop_
_entity.id
_entity.type
_entity.pdbx_description
1 polymer ?
#
loop_
_entity_poly.entity_id
_entity_poly.type
_entity_poly.pdbx_seq_one_letter_code
_entity_poly.pdbx_strand_id
1 'polypeptide(L)'
;MEREETVSGAGKLSIIGQIRGSPADYRKQLCERVWNASADDMIRLGGPRVANLFEKYARAIAVHPSKIPEIKSAFSDIEVVNVSSLNFVPPLSA
;
A
#
# COMPACT_ATOMS: atom_id res chain seq x y z
N MET A 1 2.98 7.82 -6.42
CA MET A 1 3.96 8.85 -6.03
C MET A 1 3.68 10.07 -6.89
N GLU A 2 3.06 11.12 -6.32
CA GLU A 2 2.89 12.37 -7.08
C GLU A 2 4.27 12.94 -7.37
N ARG A 3 4.57 13.16 -8.64
CA ARG A 3 5.87 13.67 -9.07
C ARG A 3 5.91 15.18 -8.89
N GLU A 4 7.09 15.71 -8.56
CA GLU A 4 7.36 17.17 -8.52
C GLU A 4 7.48 17.76 -9.93
N GLU A 5 6.57 17.39 -10.84
CA GLU A 5 6.61 17.87 -12.22
C GLU A 5 6.27 19.37 -12.32
N THR A 6 5.71 19.97 -11.25
CA THR A 6 5.36 21.39 -11.19
C THR A 6 5.73 22.02 -9.85
N VAL A 7 5.94 23.34 -9.84
CA VAL A 7 6.15 24.16 -8.63
C VAL A 7 5.00 24.00 -7.63
N SER A 8 3.76 23.90 -8.12
CA SER A 8 2.59 23.64 -7.28
C SER A 8 2.66 22.26 -6.60
N GLY A 9 3.11 21.24 -7.32
CA GLY A 9 3.34 19.90 -6.78
C GLY A 9 4.39 19.88 -5.68
N ALA A 10 5.54 20.54 -5.91
CA ALA A 10 6.59 20.69 -4.89
C ALA A 10 6.07 21.44 -3.64
N GLY A 11 5.26 22.49 -3.83
CA GLY A 11 4.64 23.24 -2.74
C GLY A 11 3.71 22.39 -1.87
N LYS A 12 2.80 21.63 -2.49
CA LYS A 12 1.91 20.69 -1.78
C LYS A 12 2.69 19.67 -0.96
N LEU A 13 3.73 19.11 -1.56
CA LEU A 13 4.56 18.10 -0.91
C LEU A 13 5.40 18.67 0.24
N SER A 14 5.84 19.92 0.14
CA SER A 14 6.53 20.63 1.22
C SER A 14 5.62 20.82 2.44
N ILE A 15 4.39 21.27 2.23
CA ILE A 15 3.38 21.43 3.29
C ILE A 15 3.08 20.07 3.95
N ILE A 16 2.88 19.02 3.15
CA ILE A 16 2.66 17.66 3.67
C ILE A 16 3.86 17.20 4.50
N GLY A 17 5.08 17.49 4.05
CA GLY A 17 6.31 17.17 4.78
C GLY A 17 6.36 17.81 6.16
N GLN A 18 6.03 19.11 6.24
CA GLN A 18 5.96 19.83 7.52
C GLN A 18 4.88 19.25 8.45
N ILE A 19 3.68 18.99 7.95
CA ILE A 19 2.58 18.40 8.73
C ILE A 19 2.98 17.03 9.30
N ARG A 20 3.71 16.23 8.52
CA ARG A 20 4.20 14.90 8.93
C ARG A 20 5.45 14.95 9.82
N GLY A 21 6.01 16.13 10.09
CA GLY A 21 7.29 16.27 10.80
C GLY A 21 8.48 15.64 10.07
N SER A 22 8.41 15.51 8.74
CA SER A 22 9.50 14.96 7.95
C SER A 22 10.67 15.96 7.86
N PRO A 23 11.92 15.51 7.99
CA PRO A 23 13.10 16.34 7.76
C PRO A 23 13.09 16.99 6.37
N ALA A 24 13.66 18.19 6.24
CA ALA A 24 13.73 18.93 4.98
C ALA A 24 14.47 18.14 3.87
N ASP A 25 15.45 17.32 4.25
CA ASP A 25 16.25 16.48 3.38
C ASP A 25 15.79 15.01 3.36
N TYR A 26 14.61 14.70 3.93
CA TYR A 26 14.07 13.34 4.03
C TYR A 26 14.12 12.57 2.71
N ARG A 27 13.79 13.25 1.60
CA ARG A 27 13.80 12.64 0.28
C ARG A 27 15.19 12.26 -0.20
N LYS A 28 16.17 13.12 0.04
CA LYS A 28 17.56 12.84 -0.29
C LYS A 28 18.04 11.62 0.48
N GLN A 29 17.82 11.60 1.79
CA GLN A 29 18.16 10.46 2.65
C GLN A 29 17.44 9.19 2.22
N LEU A 30 16.16 9.26 1.86
CA LEU A 30 15.39 8.12 1.40
C LEU A 30 15.95 7.57 0.08
N CYS A 31 16.23 8.43 -0.90
CA CYS A 31 16.81 8.03 -2.18
C CYS A 31 18.18 7.38 -1.98
N GLU A 32 19.06 7.96 -1.16
CA GLU A 32 20.36 7.37 -0.84
C GLU A 32 20.22 5.99 -0.20
N ARG A 33 19.28 5.82 0.73
CA ARG A 33 19.01 4.52 1.36
C ARG A 33 18.48 3.49 0.38
N VAL A 34 17.59 3.88 -0.52
CA VAL A 34 17.04 2.98 -1.55
C VAL A 34 18.12 2.58 -2.55
N TRP A 35 18.93 3.55 -3.00
CA TRP A 35 19.98 3.32 -3.97
C TRP A 35 21.08 2.38 -3.43
N ASN A 36 21.42 2.51 -2.16
CA ASN A 36 22.45 1.72 -1.51
C ASN A 36 21.93 0.41 -0.87
N ALA A 37 20.65 0.07 -1.07
CA ALA A 37 20.07 -1.14 -0.49
C ALA A 37 20.60 -2.40 -1.22
N SER A 38 21.05 -3.38 -0.45
CA SER A 38 21.45 -4.69 -0.97
C SER A 38 20.24 -5.62 -1.16
N ALA A 39 20.43 -6.73 -1.90
CA ALA A 39 19.41 -7.77 -2.01
C ALA A 39 19.06 -8.38 -0.64
N ASP A 40 20.06 -8.56 0.24
CA ASP A 40 19.86 -9.07 1.59
C ASP A 40 19.04 -8.12 2.45
N ASP A 41 19.28 -6.80 2.33
CA ASP A 41 18.45 -5.79 3.00
C ASP A 41 17.00 -5.82 2.52
N MET A 42 16.78 -6.04 1.23
CA MET A 42 15.44 -6.16 0.66
C MET A 42 14.71 -7.40 1.18
N ILE A 43 15.37 -8.55 1.30
CA ILE A 43 14.77 -9.77 1.85
C ILE A 43 14.49 -9.57 3.35
N ARG A 44 15.46 -9.07 4.11
CA ARG A 44 15.34 -8.87 5.56
C ARG A 44 14.26 -7.85 5.94
N LEU A 45 14.17 -6.74 5.22
CA LEU A 45 13.23 -5.65 5.53
C LEU A 45 11.88 -5.79 4.79
N GLY A 46 11.91 -6.30 3.57
CA GLY A 46 10.75 -6.46 2.71
C GLY A 46 10.02 -7.78 2.93
N GLY A 47 10.77 -8.87 3.12
CA GLY A 47 10.23 -10.23 3.26
C GLY A 47 9.12 -10.35 4.31
N PRO A 48 9.33 -9.90 5.57
CA PRO A 48 8.28 -9.95 6.58
C PRO A 48 7.02 -9.14 6.22
N ARG A 49 7.18 -8.02 5.51
CA ARG A 49 6.04 -7.18 5.08
C ARG A 49 5.25 -7.85 3.97
N VAL A 50 5.94 -8.46 3.01
CA VAL A 50 5.32 -9.21 1.91
C VAL A 50 4.64 -10.47 2.44
N ALA A 51 5.28 -11.20 3.35
CA ALA A 51 4.66 -12.35 4.03
C ALA A 51 3.38 -11.93 4.77
N ASN A 52 3.40 -10.80 5.47
CA ASN A 52 2.21 -10.25 6.14
C ASN A 52 1.05 -9.97 5.17
N LEU A 53 1.32 -9.57 3.91
CA LEU A 53 0.27 -9.41 2.89
C LEU A 53 -0.49 -10.71 2.62
N PHE A 54 0.16 -11.84 2.85
CA PHE A 54 -0.40 -13.16 2.60
C PHE A 54 -0.98 -13.82 3.87
N GLU A 55 -0.58 -13.37 5.06
CA GLU A 55 -1.05 -13.90 6.35
C GLU A 55 -2.15 -13.06 7.00
N LYS A 56 -2.05 -11.72 6.99
CA LYS A 56 -2.90 -10.83 7.80
C LYS A 56 -3.95 -10.06 7.02
N TYR A 57 -3.83 -10.00 5.70
CA TYR A 57 -4.75 -9.25 4.86
C TYR A 57 -5.60 -10.21 4.03
N ALA A 58 -6.92 -10.03 4.10
CA ALA A 58 -7.83 -10.68 3.18
C ALA A 58 -7.46 -10.26 1.75
N ARG A 59 -7.15 -11.23 0.89
CA ARG A 59 -6.88 -10.99 -0.54
C ARG A 59 -8.20 -10.67 -1.22
N ALA A 60 -8.65 -9.42 -1.13
CA ALA A 60 -9.84 -8.97 -1.82
C ALA A 60 -9.48 -8.59 -3.26
N ILE A 61 -10.15 -9.24 -4.22
CA ILE A 61 -10.02 -8.93 -5.64
C ILE A 61 -11.34 -8.31 -6.09
N ALA A 62 -11.33 -7.00 -6.38
CA ALA A 62 -12.49 -6.31 -6.94
C ALA A 62 -12.50 -6.49 -8.46
N VAL A 63 -13.54 -7.14 -8.99
CA VAL A 63 -13.67 -7.47 -10.42
C VAL A 63 -15.08 -7.24 -10.91
N HIS A 64 -15.21 -7.09 -12.23
CA HIS A 64 -16.50 -7.06 -12.89
C HIS A 64 -17.24 -8.41 -12.69
N PRO A 65 -18.57 -8.44 -12.50
CA PRO A 65 -19.32 -9.67 -12.26
C PRO A 65 -19.10 -10.78 -13.28
N SER A 66 -18.83 -10.42 -14.55
CA SER A 66 -18.52 -11.39 -15.61
C SER A 66 -17.25 -12.20 -15.39
N LYS A 67 -16.33 -11.74 -14.53
CA LYS A 67 -15.07 -12.41 -14.20
C LYS A 67 -15.14 -13.29 -12.96
N ILE A 68 -16.25 -13.24 -12.22
CA ILE A 68 -16.46 -14.06 -11.02
C ILE A 68 -16.36 -15.57 -11.31
N PRO A 69 -16.97 -16.12 -12.38
CA PRO A 69 -16.90 -17.55 -12.65
C PRO A 69 -15.47 -18.02 -12.96
N GLU A 70 -14.72 -17.23 -13.73
CA GLU A 70 -13.32 -17.49 -14.06
C GLU A 70 -12.47 -17.54 -12.78
N ILE A 71 -12.64 -16.57 -11.88
CA ILE A 71 -11.86 -16.50 -10.63
C ILE A 71 -12.24 -17.62 -9.66
N LYS A 72 -13.53 -17.95 -9.52
CA LYS A 72 -13.95 -19.11 -8.71
C LYS A 72 -13.40 -20.43 -9.25
N SER A 73 -13.24 -20.56 -10.56
CA SER A 73 -12.63 -21.75 -11.16
C SER A 73 -11.13 -21.87 -10.84
N ALA A 74 -10.44 -20.73 -10.74
CA ALA A 74 -9.02 -20.67 -10.42
C ALA A 74 -8.74 -20.77 -8.90
N PHE A 75 -9.69 -20.34 -8.06
CA PHE A 75 -9.57 -20.30 -6.61
C PHE A 75 -10.85 -20.83 -5.96
N SER A 76 -10.89 -22.13 -5.69
CA SER A 76 -12.08 -22.83 -5.19
C SER A 76 -12.57 -22.36 -3.82
N ASP A 77 -11.67 -21.83 -2.99
CA ASP A 77 -11.97 -21.41 -1.61
C ASP A 77 -12.28 -19.90 -1.48
N ILE A 78 -12.47 -19.19 -2.60
CA ILE A 78 -12.70 -17.74 -2.58
C ILE A 78 -14.14 -17.38 -2.22
N GLU A 79 -14.31 -16.50 -1.23
CA GLU A 79 -15.60 -15.92 -0.87
C GLU A 79 -15.92 -14.70 -1.74
N VAL A 80 -17.15 -14.63 -2.25
CA VAL A 80 -17.62 -13.48 -3.03
C VAL A 80 -18.61 -12.68 -2.20
N VAL A 81 -18.18 -11.48 -1.81
CA VAL A 81 -18.98 -10.52 -1.04
C VAL A 81 -19.32 -9.32 -1.92
N ASN A 82 -20.51 -8.73 -1.70
CA ASN A 82 -20.85 -7.47 -2.34
C ASN A 82 -20.06 -6.34 -1.70
N VAL A 83 -19.51 -5.41 -2.48
CA VAL A 83 -18.81 -4.23 -1.95
C VAL A 83 -19.66 -3.46 -0.94
N SER A 84 -20.99 -3.40 -1.13
CA SER A 84 -21.91 -2.76 -0.17
C SER A 84 -21.98 -3.42 1.21
N SER A 85 -21.56 -4.69 1.31
CA SER A 85 -21.48 -5.41 2.58
C SER A 85 -20.17 -5.16 3.34
N LEU A 86 -19.17 -4.55 2.70
CA LEU A 86 -17.89 -4.19 3.29
C LEU A 86 -17.99 -2.84 4.01
N ASN A 87 -18.88 -2.71 4.98
CA ASN A 87 -18.92 -1.51 5.82
C ASN A 87 -17.80 -1.57 6.86
N PHE A 88 -16.87 -0.60 6.79
CA PHE A 88 -15.88 -0.40 7.84
C PHE A 88 -16.58 0.17 9.08
N VAL A 89 -16.74 -0.65 10.12
CA VAL A 89 -17.15 -0.19 11.45
C VAL A 89 -15.88 0.04 12.26
N PRO A 90 -15.45 1.30 12.51
CA PRO A 90 -14.30 1.54 13.36
C PRO A 90 -14.58 1.02 14.77
N PRO A 91 -13.59 0.42 15.46
CA PRO A 91 -13.76 0.05 16.85
C PRO A 91 -14.11 1.29 17.67
N LEU A 92 -15.16 1.19 18.49
CA LEU A 92 -15.49 2.22 19.48
C LEU A 92 -14.28 2.35 20.41
N SER A 93 -13.64 3.52 20.38
CA SER A 93 -12.60 3.88 21.33
C SER A 93 -13.16 3.74 22.74
N ALA A 94 -12.57 2.83 23.54
CA ALA A 94 -12.85 2.71 24.97
C ALA A 94 -12.18 3.85 25.75
#